data_AF-D2B698-F1
#
_entry.id   AF-D2B698-F1
#
_cell.length_a   1.000
_cell.length_b   1.000
_cell.length_c   1.000
_cell.angle_alpha   90.00
_cell.angle_beta   90.00
_cell.angle_gamma   90.00
#
_symmetry.space_group_name_H-M   'P 1'
#
loop_
_entity.id
_entity.type
_entity.pdbx_description
1 polymer ?
#
loop_
_entity_poly.entity_id
_entity_poly.type
_entity_poly.pdbx_seq_one_letter_code
_entity_poly.pdbx_strand_id
1 'polypeptide(L)'
;MPDALADVRRWAGQPVTETPIKGGLSHRIARLDAADGQHWLLRVLDPRVSQAGLGIPIDQEIANTLRAAEAGVGPRILYRMPGALLLEYLDGATLDARDVRTLPEPIAAACRRLHAGPRFVNDFSIFRKLEEFLTLCHTHGLRVPDGYEDRLPAVARIERALAAHPLPAVPCHNDLLPGNLIRCGTEIRIVDYQLSGNNDPAFELGDIAAEADYDPDLAGRLARAYFGEDDPRLIARVRLNLIMSNLTWSLWFSVHHGLLREQAAAADFDYDAEAADKFARAVRDLDDPGFGRLVDDVRGGRAPGNPDGPPPDDPPGHRVRPPM
;
A
#
# COMPACT_ATOMS: atom_id res chain seq x y z
N MET A 1 18.93 18.69 -16.26
CA MET A 1 17.99 17.75 -16.91
C MET A 1 17.42 18.44 -18.15
N PRO A 2 17.13 17.72 -19.24
CA PRO A 2 16.43 18.31 -20.38
C PRO A 2 15.09 18.93 -19.93
N ASP A 3 14.67 20.01 -20.60
CA ASP A 3 13.43 20.72 -20.29
C ASP A 3 12.23 19.88 -20.75
N ALA A 4 11.66 19.12 -19.81
CA ALA A 4 10.52 18.25 -20.07
C ALA A 4 9.31 19.01 -20.62
N LEU A 5 9.10 20.27 -20.22
CA LEU A 5 7.99 21.08 -20.73
C LEU A 5 8.22 21.48 -22.19
N ALA A 6 9.46 21.80 -22.57
CA ALA A 6 9.80 22.05 -23.97
C ALA A 6 9.60 20.80 -24.85
N ASP A 7 9.93 19.61 -24.34
CA ASP A 7 9.70 18.35 -25.05
C ASP A 7 8.20 18.04 -25.20
N VAL A 8 7.39 18.29 -24.16
CA VAL A 8 5.93 18.17 -24.26
C VAL A 8 5.36 19.15 -25.29
N ARG A 9 5.81 20.41 -25.31
CA ARG A 9 5.36 21.40 -26.31
C ARG A 9 5.69 20.97 -27.74
N ARG A 10 6.88 20.36 -27.96
CA ARG A 10 7.27 19.82 -29.26
C ARG A 10 6.39 18.63 -29.66
N TRP A 11 6.14 17.71 -28.72
CA TRP A 11 5.28 16.54 -28.95
C TRP A 11 3.82 16.95 -29.23
N ALA A 12 3.29 17.89 -28.45
CA ALA A 12 1.92 18.39 -28.59
C ALA A 12 1.72 19.24 -29.86
N GLY A 13 2.80 19.82 -30.40
CA GLY A 13 2.74 20.72 -31.57
C GLY A 13 2.03 22.04 -31.31
N GLN A 14 1.84 22.42 -30.05
CA GLN A 14 1.07 23.59 -29.63
C GLN A 14 1.57 24.16 -28.29
N PRO A 15 1.18 25.41 -27.94
CA PRO A 15 1.47 25.97 -26.62
C PRO A 15 0.81 25.15 -25.50
N VAL A 16 1.54 25.05 -24.39
CA VAL A 16 1.10 24.36 -23.17
C VAL A 16 1.48 25.22 -21.97
N THR A 17 0.51 25.45 -21.09
CA THR A 17 0.68 26.12 -19.81
C THR A 17 0.90 25.09 -18.71
N GLU A 18 1.89 25.32 -17.84
CA GLU A 18 2.18 24.44 -16.72
C GLU A 18 1.69 25.07 -15.41
N THR A 19 0.93 24.30 -14.64
CA THR A 19 0.52 24.63 -13.28
C THR A 19 1.10 23.58 -12.32
N PRO A 20 2.12 23.92 -11.50
CA PRO A 20 2.65 22.99 -10.50
C PRO A 20 1.55 22.51 -9.55
N ILE A 21 1.51 21.20 -9.30
CA ILE A 21 0.62 20.61 -8.29
C ILE A 21 1.45 20.47 -7.01
N LYS A 22 0.95 21.03 -5.91
CA LYS A 22 1.52 20.79 -4.59
C LYS A 22 1.02 19.43 -4.09
N GLY A 23 1.93 18.59 -3.61
CA GLY A 23 1.65 17.21 -3.21
C GLY A 23 2.58 16.23 -3.91
N GLY A 24 2.95 15.15 -3.23
CA GLY A 24 3.97 14.19 -3.67
C GLY A 24 5.36 14.54 -3.10
N LEU A 25 5.81 13.77 -2.11
CA LEU A 25 7.09 14.00 -1.40
C LEU A 25 8.32 13.57 -2.22
N SER A 26 8.11 12.80 -3.30
CA SER A 26 9.18 12.16 -4.07
C SER A 26 9.47 12.85 -5.41
N HIS A 27 8.43 13.29 -6.12
CA HIS A 27 8.54 13.69 -7.53
C HIS A 27 7.80 14.99 -7.82
N ARG A 28 8.34 15.76 -8.78
CA ARG A 28 7.69 17.00 -9.21
C ARG A 28 6.55 16.66 -10.17
N ILE A 29 5.35 17.09 -9.84
CA ILE A 29 4.15 16.93 -10.67
C ILE A 29 3.55 18.28 -11.06
N ALA A 30 3.01 18.35 -12.27
CA ALA A 30 2.32 19.53 -12.76
C ALA A 30 1.17 19.15 -13.68
N ARG A 31 0.07 19.91 -13.59
CA ARG A 31 -0.99 19.91 -14.59
C ARG A 31 -0.53 20.71 -15.79
N LEU A 32 -0.75 20.16 -16.98
CA LEU A 32 -0.49 20.80 -18.25
C LEU A 32 -1.82 21.09 -18.95
N ASP A 33 -2.00 22.33 -19.40
CA ASP A 33 -3.17 22.79 -20.12
C ASP A 33 -2.76 23.17 -21.56
N ALA A 34 -3.25 22.41 -22.54
CA ALA A 34 -3.02 22.65 -23.95
C ALA A 34 -4.02 23.67 -24.52
N ALA A 35 -3.63 24.37 -25.58
CA ALA A 35 -4.45 25.41 -26.21
C ALA A 35 -5.76 24.88 -26.82
N ASP A 36 -5.80 23.61 -27.21
CA ASP A 36 -6.98 22.91 -27.73
C ASP A 36 -7.94 22.40 -26.64
N GLY A 37 -7.65 22.67 -25.36
CA GLY A 37 -8.47 22.28 -24.22
C GLY A 37 -8.13 20.90 -23.64
N GLN A 38 -7.10 20.21 -24.14
CA GLN A 38 -6.63 18.97 -23.52
C GLN A 38 -5.86 19.24 -22.21
N HIS A 39 -6.02 18.31 -21.26
CA HIS A 39 -5.33 18.34 -19.97
C HIS A 39 -4.45 17.10 -19.80
N TRP A 40 -3.22 17.30 -19.34
CA TRP A 40 -2.29 16.22 -19.05
C TRP A 40 -1.63 16.41 -17.69
N LEU A 41 -0.99 15.35 -17.19
CA LEU A 41 -0.13 15.42 -16.02
C LEU A 41 1.32 15.19 -16.45
N LEU A 42 2.18 16.17 -16.18
CA LEU A 42 3.62 16.00 -16.28
C LEU A 42 4.17 15.52 -14.95
N ARG A 43 4.88 14.40 -14.97
CA ARG A 43 5.59 13.87 -13.80
C ARG A 43 7.08 13.78 -14.12
N VAL A 44 7.88 14.58 -13.42
CA VAL A 44 9.35 14.57 -13.54
C VAL A 44 9.92 13.68 -12.44
N LEU A 45 10.61 12.64 -12.87
CA LEU A 45 11.12 11.58 -12.01
C LEU A 45 12.51 11.98 -11.48
N ASP A 46 12.64 12.03 -10.16
CA ASP A 46 13.93 12.28 -9.50
C ASP A 46 14.61 10.93 -9.23
N PRO A 47 15.71 10.60 -9.92
CA PRO A 47 16.40 9.33 -9.72
C PRO A 47 16.94 9.17 -8.29
N ARG A 48 17.12 10.26 -7.54
CA ARG A 48 17.56 10.21 -6.14
C ARG A 48 16.58 9.46 -5.24
N VAL A 49 15.29 9.43 -5.57
CA VAL A 49 14.26 8.71 -4.80
C VAL A 49 14.52 7.21 -4.80
N SER A 50 14.62 6.60 -5.99
CA SER A 50 14.92 5.17 -6.11
C SER A 50 16.34 4.84 -5.68
N GLN A 51 17.32 5.73 -5.90
CA GLN A 51 18.69 5.56 -5.40
C GLN A 51 18.79 5.59 -3.87
N ALA A 52 17.90 6.32 -3.20
CA ALA A 52 17.79 6.34 -1.73
C ALA A 52 16.96 5.16 -1.18
N GLY A 53 16.52 4.23 -2.03
CA GLY A 53 15.68 3.09 -1.64
C GLY A 53 14.23 3.46 -1.36
N LEU A 54 13.76 4.67 -1.68
CA LEU A 54 12.40 5.14 -1.39
C LEU A 54 11.38 4.78 -2.48
N GLY A 55 11.82 4.08 -3.53
CA GLY A 55 10.99 3.60 -4.63
C GLY A 55 11.70 2.49 -5.40
N ILE A 56 11.00 1.89 -6.36
CA ILE A 56 11.55 0.91 -7.30
C ILE A 56 12.35 1.62 -8.42
N PRO A 57 13.20 0.91 -9.17
CA PRO A 57 13.87 1.49 -10.34
C PRO A 57 12.87 2.13 -11.32
N ILE A 58 13.21 3.30 -11.87
CA ILE A 58 12.33 4.09 -12.75
C ILE A 58 11.75 3.26 -13.90
N ASP A 59 12.54 2.39 -14.54
CA ASP A 59 12.05 1.56 -15.64
C ASP A 59 10.97 0.55 -15.18
N GLN A 60 11.06 0.07 -13.94
CA GLN A 60 10.04 -0.80 -13.34
C GLN A 60 8.77 0.00 -13.00
N GLU A 61 8.89 1.20 -12.43
CA GLU A 61 7.75 2.09 -12.18
C GLU A 61 7.00 2.41 -13.46
N ILE A 62 7.72 2.73 -14.53
CA ILE A 62 7.16 3.00 -15.85
C ILE A 62 6.43 1.77 -16.40
N ALA A 63 7.02 0.57 -16.26
CA ALA A 63 6.42 -0.67 -16.71
C ALA A 63 5.16 -1.02 -15.91
N ASN A 64 5.17 -0.85 -14.59
CA ASN A 64 4.04 -1.14 -13.72
C ASN A 64 2.90 -0.11 -13.93
N THR A 65 3.24 1.15 -14.17
CA THR A 65 2.25 2.19 -14.53
C THR A 65 1.50 1.83 -15.82
N LEU A 66 2.20 1.29 -16.84
CA LEU A 66 1.51 0.79 -18.04
C LEU A 66 0.55 -0.36 -17.72
N ARG A 67 0.98 -1.32 -16.92
CA ARG A 67 0.17 -2.51 -16.57
C ARG A 67 -1.06 -2.12 -15.73
N ALA A 68 -0.91 -1.13 -14.86
CA ALA A 68 -2.03 -0.57 -14.12
C ALA A 68 -3.01 0.18 -15.02
N ALA A 69 -2.53 0.86 -16.07
CA ALA A 69 -3.38 1.47 -17.09
C ALA A 69 -4.12 0.40 -17.93
N GLU A 70 -3.46 -0.71 -18.27
CA GLU A 70 -4.09 -1.86 -18.93
C GLU A 70 -5.20 -2.49 -18.06
N ALA A 71 -5.02 -2.51 -16.73
CA ALA A 71 -6.05 -2.92 -15.78
C ALA A 71 -7.22 -1.92 -15.64
N GLY A 72 -7.15 -0.76 -16.30
CA GLY A 72 -8.16 0.29 -16.24
C GLY A 72 -8.19 1.07 -14.92
N VAL A 73 -7.14 0.99 -14.11
CA VAL A 73 -7.07 1.66 -12.79
C VAL A 73 -6.04 2.79 -12.79
N GLY A 74 -4.86 2.56 -13.35
CA GLY A 74 -3.79 3.55 -13.49
C GLY A 74 -4.00 4.53 -14.64
N PRO A 75 -3.36 5.71 -14.62
CA PRO A 75 -3.42 6.65 -15.73
C PRO A 75 -2.65 6.12 -16.96
N ARG A 76 -3.17 6.35 -18.16
CA ARG A 76 -2.42 6.08 -19.41
C ARG A 76 -1.16 6.93 -19.51
N ILE A 77 -0.07 6.31 -19.96
CA ILE A 77 1.14 7.03 -20.38
C ILE A 77 0.96 7.49 -21.82
N LEU A 78 0.94 8.81 -22.05
CA LEU A 78 0.75 9.41 -23.37
C LEU A 78 2.08 9.61 -24.10
N TYR A 79 3.12 10.00 -23.36
CA TYR A 79 4.44 10.24 -23.92
C TYR A 79 5.53 10.00 -22.87
N ARG A 80 6.64 9.39 -23.28
CA ARG A 80 7.80 9.10 -22.43
C ARG A 80 8.97 9.97 -22.83
N MET A 81 9.61 10.57 -21.84
CA MET A 81 10.78 11.42 -22.02
C MET A 81 11.89 10.95 -21.08
N PRO A 82 13.17 11.24 -21.39
CA PRO A 82 14.25 11.03 -20.44
C PRO A 82 13.96 11.72 -19.10
N GLY A 83 13.75 10.93 -18.03
CA GLY A 83 13.47 11.44 -16.68
C GLY A 83 12.08 12.03 -16.46
N ALA A 84 11.12 11.86 -17.38
CA ALA A 84 9.76 12.37 -17.19
C ALA A 84 8.70 11.56 -17.96
N LEU A 85 7.47 11.61 -17.46
CA LEU A 85 6.29 11.02 -18.07
C LEU A 85 5.24 12.09 -18.31
N LEU A 86 4.61 12.03 -19.49
CA LEU A 86 3.34 12.69 -19.73
C LEU A 86 2.23 11.64 -19.57
N LEU A 87 1.38 11.83 -18.59
CA LEU A 87 0.25 10.96 -18.26
C LEU A 87 -1.07 11.64 -18.66
N GLU A 88 -2.10 10.83 -18.87
CA GLU A 88 -3.46 11.38 -18.93
C GLU A 88 -3.78 12.10 -17.63
N TYR A 89 -4.46 13.25 -17.72
CA TYR A 89 -5.00 13.91 -16.55
C TYR A 89 -6.29 13.22 -16.14
N LEU A 90 -6.38 12.82 -14.88
CA LEU A 90 -7.58 12.23 -14.31
C LEU A 90 -8.47 13.34 -13.77
N ASP A 91 -9.56 13.63 -14.49
CA ASP A 91 -10.54 14.64 -14.07
C ASP A 91 -11.44 14.07 -12.96
N GLY A 92 -10.98 14.24 -11.72
CA GLY A 92 -11.62 13.69 -10.53
C GLY A 92 -11.17 14.37 -9.25
N ALA A 93 -11.81 14.00 -8.15
CA ALA A 93 -11.44 14.50 -6.82
C ALA A 93 -10.38 13.60 -6.20
N THR A 94 -9.24 14.19 -5.81
CA THR A 94 -8.25 13.49 -4.97
C THR A 94 -8.86 13.28 -3.58
N LEU A 95 -8.78 12.06 -3.04
CA LEU A 95 -9.39 11.74 -1.76
C LEU A 95 -8.52 12.20 -0.59
N ASP A 96 -9.19 12.52 0.52
CA ASP A 96 -8.56 12.63 1.84
C ASP A 96 -8.89 11.41 2.73
N ALA A 97 -8.32 11.36 3.94
CA ALA A 97 -8.56 10.26 4.87
C ALA A 97 -10.05 10.12 5.26
N ARG A 98 -10.81 11.23 5.32
CA ARG A 98 -12.25 11.20 5.61
C ARG A 98 -13.02 10.57 4.46
N ASP A 99 -12.71 10.93 3.22
CA ASP A 99 -13.31 10.34 2.04
C ASP A 99 -13.04 8.84 1.99
N VAL A 100 -11.79 8.43 2.20
CA VAL A 100 -11.39 7.01 2.19
C VAL A 100 -12.19 6.20 3.20
N ARG A 101 -12.44 6.73 4.42
CA ARG A 101 -13.27 6.05 5.44
C ARG A 101 -14.72 5.84 5.01
N THR A 102 -15.23 6.63 4.07
CA THR A 102 -16.62 6.52 3.58
C THR A 102 -16.77 5.67 2.33
N LEU A 103 -15.67 5.24 1.70
CA LEU A 103 -15.67 4.57 0.40
C LEU A 103 -14.98 3.18 0.39
N PRO A 104 -15.17 2.31 1.40
CA PRO A 104 -14.48 1.02 1.41
C PRO A 104 -14.86 0.14 0.20
N GLU A 105 -16.12 0.13 -0.25
CA GLU A 105 -16.54 -0.69 -1.40
C GLU A 105 -15.98 -0.19 -2.75
N PRO A 106 -16.06 1.10 -3.11
CA PRO A 106 -15.42 1.61 -4.33
C PRO A 106 -13.91 1.40 -4.36
N ILE A 107 -13.23 1.55 -3.21
CA ILE A 107 -11.78 1.34 -3.09
C ILE A 107 -11.45 -0.15 -3.25
N ALA A 108 -12.17 -1.05 -2.58
CA ALA A 108 -12.02 -2.49 -2.75
C ALA A 108 -12.24 -2.93 -4.21
N ALA A 109 -13.19 -2.31 -4.91
CA ALA A 109 -13.43 -2.58 -6.33
C ALA A 109 -12.24 -2.14 -7.22
N ALA A 110 -11.62 -0.99 -6.93
CA ALA A 110 -10.41 -0.56 -7.64
C ALA A 110 -9.22 -1.49 -7.37
N CYS A 111 -9.01 -1.90 -6.12
CA CYS A 111 -7.98 -2.89 -5.75
C CYS A 111 -8.19 -4.20 -6.51
N ARG A 112 -9.42 -4.74 -6.55
CA ARG A 112 -9.72 -5.96 -7.32
C ARG A 112 -9.40 -5.81 -8.80
N ARG A 113 -9.75 -4.67 -9.43
CA ARG A 113 -9.42 -4.43 -10.85
C ARG A 113 -7.92 -4.42 -11.07
N LEU A 114 -7.16 -3.74 -10.20
CA LEU A 114 -5.70 -3.72 -10.27
C LEU A 114 -5.13 -5.13 -10.12
N HIS A 115 -5.53 -5.83 -9.05
CA HIS A 115 -5.03 -7.15 -8.67
C HIS A 115 -5.38 -8.26 -9.68
N ALA A 116 -6.47 -8.09 -10.44
CA ALA A 116 -6.84 -8.98 -11.55
C ALA A 116 -6.14 -8.64 -12.87
N GLY A 117 -5.41 -7.52 -12.93
CA GLY A 117 -4.66 -7.08 -14.10
C GLY A 117 -3.37 -7.88 -14.34
N PRO A 118 -2.55 -7.45 -15.31
CA PRO A 118 -1.26 -8.07 -15.58
C PRO A 118 -0.35 -7.98 -14.35
N ARG A 119 0.35 -9.08 -14.00
CA ARG A 119 1.39 -9.08 -12.96
C ARG A 119 2.36 -7.94 -13.18
N PHE A 120 2.94 -7.36 -12.14
CA PHE A 120 4.02 -6.37 -12.21
C PHE A 120 5.39 -7.00 -12.47
N VAL A 121 6.37 -6.19 -12.89
CA VAL A 121 7.69 -6.68 -13.35
C VAL A 121 8.61 -7.09 -12.21
N ASN A 122 8.22 -6.80 -10.98
CA ASN A 122 8.94 -7.05 -9.76
C ASN A 122 7.98 -7.60 -8.70
N ASP A 123 8.55 -8.27 -7.69
CA ASP A 123 7.84 -8.66 -6.49
C ASP A 123 8.14 -7.65 -5.37
N PHE A 124 7.28 -7.62 -4.36
CA PHE A 124 7.42 -6.75 -3.18
C PHE A 124 7.19 -7.56 -1.91
N SER A 125 7.90 -7.21 -0.84
CA SER A 125 7.67 -7.74 0.49
C SER A 125 7.85 -6.64 1.52
N ILE A 126 6.81 -6.38 2.31
CA ILE A 126 6.86 -5.37 3.35
C ILE A 126 7.93 -5.68 4.42
N PHE A 127 8.17 -6.97 4.70
CA PHE A 127 9.20 -7.41 5.64
C PHE A 127 10.60 -7.08 5.15
N ARG A 128 10.88 -7.39 3.88
CA ARG A 128 12.17 -7.06 3.27
C ARG A 128 12.34 -5.55 3.16
N LYS A 129 11.24 -4.81 2.92
CA LYS A 129 11.26 -3.35 2.85
C LYS A 129 11.56 -2.69 4.19
N LEU A 130 10.98 -3.22 5.28
CA LEU A 130 11.31 -2.82 6.64
C LEU A 130 12.81 -3.05 6.94
N GLU A 131 13.33 -4.23 6.61
CA GLU A 131 14.76 -4.56 6.79
C GLU A 131 15.67 -3.61 6.00
N GLU A 132 15.29 -3.29 4.76
CA GLU A 132 16.00 -2.32 3.91
C GLU A 132 16.05 -0.94 4.56
N PHE A 133 14.91 -0.39 4.99
CA PHE A 133 14.88 0.92 5.62
C PHE A 133 15.61 0.97 6.95
N LEU A 134 15.50 -0.08 7.77
CA LEU A 134 16.24 -0.14 9.03
C LEU A 134 17.75 -0.17 8.77
N THR A 135 18.19 -0.92 7.76
CA THR A 135 19.59 -0.95 7.33
C THR A 135 20.07 0.41 6.84
N LEU A 136 19.26 1.14 6.07
CA LEU A 136 19.58 2.51 5.65
C LEU A 136 19.69 3.46 6.83
N CYS A 137 18.77 3.37 7.80
CA CYS A 137 18.85 4.16 9.02
C CYS A 137 20.16 3.91 9.79
N HIS A 138 20.55 2.65 9.99
CA HIS A 138 21.80 2.31 10.66
C HIS A 138 23.04 2.75 9.89
N THR A 139 23.07 2.50 8.58
CA THR A 139 24.21 2.81 7.71
C THR A 139 24.49 4.30 7.67
N HIS A 140 23.44 5.12 7.67
CA HIS A 140 23.54 6.58 7.56
C HIS A 140 23.38 7.32 8.89
N GLY A 141 23.23 6.62 10.01
CA GLY A 141 23.02 7.21 11.33
C GLY A 141 21.74 8.06 11.40
N LEU A 142 20.68 7.62 10.71
CA LEU A 142 19.40 8.31 10.70
C LEU A 142 18.62 7.99 11.97
N ARG A 143 17.68 8.87 12.30
CA ARG A 143 16.80 8.67 13.45
C ARG A 143 15.95 7.43 13.25
N VAL A 144 15.77 6.66 14.32
CA VAL A 144 14.80 5.56 14.42
C VAL A 144 13.97 5.85 15.66
N PRO A 145 12.64 5.62 15.65
CA PRO A 145 11.82 5.82 16.84
C PRO A 145 12.34 5.01 18.04
N ASP A 146 12.29 5.59 19.23
CA ASP A 146 12.74 4.92 20.46
C ASP A 146 11.90 3.65 20.71
N GLY A 147 12.57 2.53 20.97
CA GLY A 147 11.92 1.24 21.18
C GLY A 147 11.46 0.53 19.90
N TYR A 148 11.82 1.02 18.70
CA TYR A 148 11.48 0.35 17.44
C TYR A 148 12.06 -1.07 17.37
N GLU A 149 13.34 -1.23 17.71
CA GLU A 149 14.02 -2.53 17.63
C GLU A 149 13.42 -3.57 18.59
N ASP A 150 12.87 -3.14 19.73
CA ASP A 150 12.17 -4.01 20.68
C ASP A 150 10.93 -4.67 20.06
N ARG A 151 10.41 -4.12 18.94
CA ARG A 151 9.24 -4.64 18.22
C ARG A 151 9.60 -5.63 17.10
N LEU A 152 10.88 -5.80 16.75
CA LEU A 152 11.32 -6.75 15.71
C LEU A 152 10.93 -8.22 15.99
N PRO A 153 10.91 -8.72 17.25
CA PRO A 153 10.37 -10.05 17.54
C PRO A 153 8.90 -10.22 17.15
N ALA A 154 8.09 -9.15 17.27
CA ALA A 154 6.70 -9.15 16.85
C ALA A 154 6.58 -9.16 15.31
N VAL A 155 7.41 -8.39 14.60
CA VAL A 155 7.52 -8.44 13.13
C VAL A 155 7.78 -9.88 12.65
N ALA A 156 8.77 -10.55 13.22
CA ALA A 156 9.10 -11.94 12.87
C ALA A 156 7.94 -12.92 13.21
N ARG A 157 7.17 -12.64 14.27
CA ARG A 157 5.98 -13.43 14.61
C ARG A 157 4.86 -13.25 13.57
N ILE A 158 4.65 -12.03 13.10
CA ILE A 158 3.68 -11.71 12.04
C ILE A 158 4.08 -12.39 10.73
N GLU A 159 5.34 -12.23 10.30
CA GLU A 159 5.84 -12.83 9.05
C GLU A 159 5.61 -14.35 9.03
N ARG A 160 5.99 -15.04 10.12
CA ARG A 160 5.76 -16.49 10.26
C ARG A 160 4.28 -16.87 10.25
N ALA A 161 3.40 -16.03 10.79
CA ALA A 161 1.97 -16.30 10.81
C ALA A 161 1.36 -16.18 9.41
N LEU A 162 1.70 -15.12 8.69
CA LEU A 162 1.27 -14.89 7.30
C LEU A 162 1.82 -15.96 6.35
N ALA A 163 3.02 -16.47 6.60
CA ALA A 163 3.64 -17.53 5.80
C ALA A 163 2.97 -18.91 5.97
N ALA A 164 2.18 -19.13 7.02
CA ALA A 164 1.55 -20.43 7.28
C ALA A 164 0.51 -20.82 6.22
N HIS A 165 -0.20 -19.81 5.67
CA HIS A 165 -1.22 -19.99 4.63
C HIS A 165 -1.10 -18.85 3.61
N PRO A 166 -0.11 -18.89 2.71
CA PRO A 166 0.16 -17.78 1.81
C PRO A 166 -0.98 -17.59 0.81
N LEU A 167 -1.30 -16.33 0.50
CA LEU A 167 -2.17 -15.98 -0.61
C LEU A 167 -1.34 -15.85 -1.90
N PRO A 168 -1.93 -16.08 -3.09
CA PRO A 168 -1.27 -15.78 -4.35
C PRO A 168 -0.88 -14.30 -4.41
N ALA A 169 0.37 -14.02 -4.79
CA ALA A 169 0.82 -12.66 -4.99
C ALA A 169 0.17 -12.05 -6.24
N VAL A 170 -0.33 -10.83 -6.14
CA VAL A 170 -1.02 -10.08 -7.20
C VAL A 170 -0.36 -8.71 -7.39
N PRO A 171 -0.50 -8.03 -8.54
CA PRO A 171 0.06 -6.69 -8.73
C PRO A 171 -0.57 -5.71 -7.72
N CYS A 172 0.21 -5.24 -6.76
CA CYS A 172 -0.20 -4.28 -5.74
C CYS A 172 0.55 -2.96 -5.91
N HIS A 173 -0.11 -1.87 -5.54
CA HIS A 173 0.44 -0.54 -5.46
C HIS A 173 1.42 -0.40 -4.28
N ASN A 174 1.07 -0.99 -3.14
CA ASN A 174 1.81 -1.03 -1.88
C ASN A 174 2.00 0.33 -1.18
N ASP A 175 1.24 1.37 -1.53
CA ASP A 175 1.40 2.73 -0.99
C ASP A 175 0.11 3.56 -1.24
N LEU A 176 -1.04 3.02 -0.82
CA LEU A 176 -2.36 3.61 -1.11
C LEU A 176 -2.81 4.58 -0.02
N LEU A 177 -1.98 5.60 0.21
CA LEU A 177 -2.39 6.78 0.96
C LEU A 177 -3.50 7.55 0.22
N PRO A 178 -4.38 8.29 0.92
CA PRO A 178 -5.56 8.92 0.32
C PRO A 178 -5.28 9.75 -0.95
N GLY A 179 -4.18 10.49 -0.95
CA GLY A 179 -3.72 11.30 -2.08
C GLY A 179 -3.44 10.53 -3.38
N ASN A 180 -3.25 9.21 -3.31
CA ASN A 180 -3.04 8.35 -4.48
C ASN A 180 -4.37 7.82 -5.06
N LEU A 181 -5.50 8.11 -4.42
CA LEU A 181 -6.83 7.71 -4.85
C LEU A 181 -7.57 8.89 -5.46
N ILE A 182 -8.00 8.74 -6.71
CA ILE A 182 -8.76 9.78 -7.43
C ILE A 182 -10.15 9.24 -7.75
N ARG A 183 -11.18 9.92 -7.26
CA ARG A 183 -12.57 9.62 -7.57
C ARG A 183 -13.00 10.28 -8.87
N CYS A 184 -13.14 9.48 -9.91
CA CYS A 184 -13.67 9.88 -11.22
C CYS A 184 -15.12 9.38 -11.34
N GLY A 185 -16.07 10.23 -10.94
CA GLY A 185 -17.49 9.86 -10.87
C GLY A 185 -17.75 8.78 -9.80
N THR A 186 -18.13 7.58 -10.24
CA THR A 186 -18.36 6.42 -9.37
C THR A 186 -17.13 5.51 -9.24
N GLU A 187 -16.09 5.74 -10.03
CA GLU A 187 -14.89 4.90 -10.04
C GLU A 187 -13.76 5.54 -9.24
N ILE A 188 -12.96 4.69 -8.60
CA ILE A 188 -11.68 5.07 -8.02
C ILE A 188 -10.57 4.68 -9.01
N ARG A 189 -9.72 5.64 -9.34
CA ARG A 189 -8.48 5.49 -10.11
C ARG A 189 -7.30 5.65 -9.15
N ILE A 190 -6.16 5.05 -9.50
CA ILE A 190 -4.97 5.00 -8.64
C ILE A 190 -3.77 5.57 -9.40
N VAL A 191 -3.02 6.46 -8.76
CA VAL A 191 -1.81 7.09 -9.29
C VAL A 191 -0.59 6.78 -8.41
N ASP A 192 0.61 7.05 -8.92
CA ASP A 192 1.88 6.97 -8.16
C ASP A 192 2.43 5.56 -7.83
N TYR A 193 2.74 4.77 -8.85
CA TYR A 193 3.23 3.39 -8.72
C TYR A 193 4.71 3.25 -8.29
N GLN A 194 5.28 4.22 -7.57
CA GLN A 194 6.71 4.25 -7.18
C GLN A 194 7.14 3.08 -6.28
N LEU A 195 6.23 2.47 -5.53
CA LEU A 195 6.48 1.32 -4.63
C LEU A 195 5.76 0.05 -5.09
N SER A 196 5.25 0.05 -6.32
CA SER A 196 4.47 -1.06 -6.87
C SER A 196 5.27 -2.35 -7.03
N GLY A 197 4.58 -3.48 -6.88
CA GLY A 197 5.16 -4.82 -7.06
C GLY A 197 4.15 -5.91 -6.73
N ASN A 198 4.40 -7.14 -7.17
CA ASN A 198 3.52 -8.25 -6.83
C ASN A 198 3.64 -8.59 -5.33
N ASN A 199 2.54 -8.56 -4.60
CA ASN A 199 2.52 -8.72 -3.15
C ASN A 199 1.26 -9.48 -2.68
N ASP A 200 1.19 -9.77 -1.38
CA ASP A 200 -0.03 -10.18 -0.69
C ASP A 200 -1.12 -9.11 -0.87
N PRO A 201 -2.30 -9.43 -1.45
CA PRO A 201 -3.39 -8.46 -1.60
C PRO A 201 -3.87 -7.88 -0.26
N ALA A 202 -3.71 -8.61 0.85
CA ALA A 202 -4.08 -8.10 2.16
C ALA A 202 -3.13 -7.02 2.68
N PHE A 203 -1.91 -6.92 2.14
CA PHE A 203 -1.02 -5.80 2.44
C PHE A 203 -1.62 -4.49 1.92
N GLU A 204 -2.04 -4.46 0.65
CA GLU A 204 -2.70 -3.30 0.04
C GLU A 204 -3.87 -2.77 0.90
N LEU A 205 -4.73 -3.68 1.39
CA LEU A 205 -5.86 -3.30 2.23
C LEU A 205 -5.44 -2.84 3.64
N GLY A 206 -4.42 -3.48 4.21
CA GLY A 206 -3.87 -3.10 5.50
C GLY A 206 -3.23 -1.72 5.44
N ASP A 207 -2.57 -1.42 4.32
CA ASP A 207 -1.96 -0.12 4.04
C ASP A 207 -3.00 1.00 3.94
N ILE A 208 -4.06 0.80 3.15
CA ILE A 208 -5.20 1.75 3.08
C ILE A 208 -5.76 2.00 4.49
N ALA A 209 -5.95 0.94 5.27
CA ALA A 209 -6.49 1.04 6.62
C ALA A 209 -5.54 1.78 7.58
N ALA A 210 -4.22 1.66 7.40
CA ALA A 210 -3.23 2.41 8.17
C ALA A 210 -3.24 3.90 7.79
N GLU A 211 -3.17 4.21 6.49
CA GLU A 211 -3.07 5.59 5.98
C GLU A 211 -4.36 6.41 6.19
N ALA A 212 -5.51 5.75 6.28
CA ALA A 212 -6.77 6.38 6.60
C ALA A 212 -7.19 6.18 8.07
N ASP A 213 -6.31 5.64 8.93
CA ASP A 213 -6.53 5.40 10.36
C ASP A 213 -7.93 4.79 10.62
N TYR A 214 -8.15 3.61 10.04
CA TYR A 214 -9.36 2.82 10.17
C TYR A 214 -9.41 2.15 11.55
N ASP A 215 -10.61 2.06 12.11
CA ASP A 215 -10.88 1.16 13.22
C ASP A 215 -11.02 -0.31 12.75
N PRO A 216 -11.04 -1.28 13.68
CA PRO A 216 -11.16 -2.70 13.32
C PRO A 216 -12.41 -3.06 12.51
N ASP A 217 -13.53 -2.38 12.73
CA ASP A 217 -14.79 -2.67 12.03
C ASP A 217 -14.73 -2.21 10.58
N LEU A 218 -14.15 -1.02 10.35
CA LEU A 218 -13.96 -0.47 9.02
C LEU A 218 -12.90 -1.24 8.22
N ALA A 219 -11.80 -1.67 8.87
CA ALA A 219 -10.84 -2.60 8.27
C ALA A 219 -11.50 -3.93 7.87
N GLY A 220 -12.37 -4.48 8.73
CA GLY A 220 -13.16 -5.66 8.42
C GLY A 220 -14.14 -5.44 7.26
N ARG A 221 -14.78 -4.27 7.18
CA ARG A 221 -15.65 -3.91 6.06
C ARG A 221 -14.89 -3.83 4.74
N LEU A 222 -13.72 -3.21 4.71
CA LEU A 222 -12.86 -3.16 3.52
C LEU A 222 -12.42 -4.57 3.10
N ALA A 223 -12.01 -5.41 4.04
CA ALA A 223 -11.62 -6.79 3.77
C ALA A 223 -12.77 -7.59 3.15
N ARG A 224 -13.97 -7.57 3.76
CA ARG A 224 -15.18 -8.22 3.21
C ARG A 224 -15.52 -7.69 1.83
N ALA A 225 -15.47 -6.38 1.66
CA ALA A 225 -15.75 -5.74 0.38
C ALA A 225 -14.80 -6.23 -0.70
N TYR A 226 -13.50 -6.43 -0.39
CA TYR A 226 -12.48 -6.92 -1.32
C TYR A 226 -12.61 -8.41 -1.61
N PHE A 227 -12.58 -9.26 -0.57
CA PHE A 227 -12.54 -10.73 -0.70
C PHE A 227 -13.89 -11.33 -1.07
N GLY A 228 -15.00 -10.65 -0.78
CA GLY A 228 -16.36 -11.14 -1.05
C GLY A 228 -16.88 -12.14 -0.02
N GLU A 229 -16.16 -12.35 1.09
CA GLU A 229 -16.54 -13.25 2.18
C GLU A 229 -16.19 -12.66 3.55
N ASP A 230 -16.89 -13.11 4.58
CA ASP A 230 -16.62 -12.78 5.98
C ASP A 230 -15.75 -13.87 6.62
N ASP A 231 -14.48 -13.92 6.20
CA ASP A 231 -13.47 -14.84 6.77
C ASP A 231 -12.62 -14.11 7.83
N PRO A 232 -12.72 -14.49 9.12
CA PRO A 232 -11.88 -13.94 10.19
C PRO A 232 -10.38 -14.03 9.91
N ARG A 233 -9.93 -15.05 9.16
CA ARG A 233 -8.52 -15.23 8.80
C ARG A 233 -8.03 -14.13 7.86
N LEU A 234 -8.86 -13.75 6.89
CA LEU A 234 -8.54 -12.68 5.93
C LEU A 234 -8.60 -11.31 6.60
N ILE A 235 -9.59 -11.08 7.47
CA ILE A 235 -9.67 -9.85 8.28
C ILE A 235 -8.44 -9.73 9.18
N ALA A 236 -8.04 -10.80 9.86
CA ALA A 236 -6.84 -10.80 10.68
C ALA A 236 -5.57 -10.56 9.86
N ARG A 237 -5.47 -11.15 8.66
CA ARG A 237 -4.37 -10.91 7.72
C ARG A 237 -4.26 -9.42 7.32
N VAL A 238 -5.37 -8.76 7.03
CA VAL A 238 -5.41 -7.31 6.73
C VAL A 238 -4.95 -6.49 7.94
N ARG A 239 -5.45 -6.80 9.15
CA ARG A 239 -5.06 -6.08 10.38
C ARG A 239 -3.60 -6.27 10.75
N LEU A 240 -3.02 -7.46 10.53
CA LEU A 240 -1.59 -7.68 10.75
C LEU A 240 -0.74 -6.89 9.73
N ASN A 241 -1.18 -6.80 8.48
CA ASN A 241 -0.49 -5.98 7.48
C ASN A 241 -0.64 -4.47 7.72
N LEU A 242 -1.72 -4.00 8.33
CA LEU A 242 -1.87 -2.62 8.80
C LEU A 242 -0.74 -2.26 9.79
N ILE A 243 -0.47 -3.14 10.76
CA ILE A 243 0.64 -2.97 11.71
C ILE A 243 1.98 -2.90 10.96
N MET A 244 2.17 -3.79 9.97
CA MET A 244 3.40 -3.82 9.16
C MET A 244 3.58 -2.56 8.30
N SER A 245 2.50 -2.01 7.74
CA SER A 245 2.50 -0.73 7.03
C SER A 245 3.00 0.39 7.96
N ASN A 246 2.36 0.58 9.11
CA ASN A 246 2.76 1.60 10.09
C ASN A 246 4.23 1.47 10.55
N LEU A 247 4.70 0.25 10.85
CA LEU A 247 6.11 0.02 11.22
C LEU A 247 7.07 0.39 10.09
N THR A 248 6.75 0.01 8.85
CA THR A 248 7.66 0.22 7.72
C THR A 248 7.70 1.67 7.29
N TRP A 249 6.53 2.32 7.19
CA TRP A 249 6.45 3.71 6.77
C TRP A 249 6.99 4.67 7.82
N SER A 250 6.93 4.33 9.11
CA SER A 250 7.67 5.07 10.14
C SER A 250 9.16 5.23 9.79
N LEU A 251 9.81 4.15 9.33
CA LEU A 251 11.20 4.21 8.86
C LEU A 251 11.34 4.93 7.52
N TRP A 252 10.36 4.81 6.62
CA TRP A 252 10.36 5.56 5.35
C TRP A 252 10.48 7.08 5.58
N PHE A 253 9.73 7.64 6.54
CA PHE A 253 9.82 9.07 6.87
C PHE A 253 11.21 9.44 7.39
N SER A 254 11.81 8.59 8.24
CA SER A 254 13.18 8.80 8.72
C SER A 254 14.22 8.74 7.60
N VAL A 255 14.09 7.78 6.67
CA VAL A 255 14.98 7.64 5.51
C VAL A 255 14.82 8.82 4.57
N HIS A 256 13.58 9.23 4.26
CA HIS A 256 13.30 10.37 3.41
C HIS A 256 13.86 11.66 3.99
N HIS A 257 13.53 11.98 5.24
CA HIS A 257 14.04 13.16 5.94
C HIS A 257 15.57 13.18 5.98
N GLY A 258 16.19 12.03 6.21
CA GLY A 258 17.64 11.89 6.36
C GLY A 258 18.44 11.96 5.06
N LEU A 259 17.95 11.32 3.99
CA LEU A 259 18.67 11.15 2.72
C LEU A 259 18.23 12.13 1.62
N LEU A 260 17.01 12.67 1.69
CA LEU A 260 16.47 13.66 0.75
C LEU A 260 16.29 15.03 1.44
N ARG A 261 17.32 15.48 2.17
CA ARG A 261 17.26 16.67 3.04
C ARG A 261 16.82 17.95 2.33
N GLU A 262 17.22 18.15 1.08
CA GLU A 262 16.82 19.33 0.30
C GLU A 262 15.31 19.33 0.03
N GLN A 263 14.76 18.17 -0.34
CA GLN A 263 13.32 17.97 -0.57
C GLN A 263 12.55 18.08 0.75
N ALA A 264 13.07 17.47 1.81
CA ALA A 264 12.45 17.53 3.13
C ALA A 264 12.42 18.97 3.67
N ALA A 265 13.51 19.73 3.54
CA ALA A 265 13.58 21.13 3.97
C ALA A 265 12.69 22.07 3.14
N ALA A 266 12.39 21.70 1.89
CA ALA A 266 11.47 22.44 1.03
C ALA A 266 9.98 22.07 1.26
N ALA A 267 9.71 21.00 2.02
CA ALA A 267 8.37 20.57 2.34
C ALA A 267 7.83 21.33 3.55
N ASP A 268 6.54 21.69 3.51
CA ASP A 268 5.79 22.16 4.68
C ASP A 268 5.21 20.95 5.43
N PHE A 269 6.10 20.06 5.89
CA PHE A 269 5.75 18.74 6.43
C PHE A 269 6.73 18.30 7.53
N ASP A 270 6.21 17.84 8.67
CA ASP A 270 7.00 17.34 9.80
C ASP A 270 7.19 15.82 9.71
N TYR A 271 8.29 15.41 9.08
CA TYR A 271 8.63 14.00 8.88
C TYR A 271 8.87 13.26 10.20
N ASP A 272 9.46 13.92 11.20
CA ASP A 272 9.77 13.30 12.49
C ASP A 272 8.48 13.03 13.28
N ALA A 273 7.54 13.97 13.26
CA ALA A 273 6.23 13.80 13.87
C ALA A 273 5.43 12.68 13.20
N GLU A 274 5.43 12.61 11.86
CA GLU A 274 4.72 11.54 11.14
C GLU A 274 5.35 10.16 11.40
N ALA A 275 6.68 10.09 11.41
CA ALA A 275 7.40 8.86 11.77
C ALA A 275 7.01 8.36 13.16
N ALA A 276 6.94 9.28 14.13
CA ALA A 276 6.55 8.98 15.51
C ALA A 276 5.08 8.56 15.63
N ASP A 277 4.16 9.22 14.92
CA ASP A 277 2.73 8.90 14.93
C ASP A 277 2.46 7.51 14.34
N LYS A 278 3.05 7.17 13.19
CA LYS A 278 2.97 5.83 12.60
C LYS A 278 3.51 4.76 13.56
N PHE A 279 4.66 5.01 14.19
CA PHE A 279 5.19 4.07 15.17
C PHE A 279 4.28 3.91 16.39
N ALA A 280 3.73 5.00 16.92
CA ALA A 280 2.81 4.98 18.06
C ALA A 280 1.55 4.16 17.75
N ARG A 281 0.98 4.29 16.54
CA ARG A 281 -0.15 3.48 16.07
C ARG A 281 0.21 1.99 16.01
N ALA A 282 1.36 1.64 15.43
CA ALA A 282 1.82 0.26 15.41
C ALA A 282 2.02 -0.32 16.82
N VAL A 283 2.63 0.45 17.73
CA VAL A 283 2.83 0.05 19.13
C VAL A 283 1.50 -0.19 19.84
N ARG A 284 0.53 0.72 19.69
CA ARG A 284 -0.83 0.55 20.23
C ARG A 284 -1.45 -0.77 19.77
N ASP A 285 -1.34 -1.10 18.49
CA ASP A 285 -1.96 -2.29 17.92
C ASP A 285 -1.20 -3.58 18.28
N LEU A 286 0.12 -3.50 18.49
CA LEU A 286 0.95 -4.61 18.98
C LEU A 286 0.73 -4.91 20.47
N ASP A 287 0.51 -3.88 21.28
CA ASP A 287 0.27 -3.99 22.72
C ASP A 287 -1.22 -4.26 23.05
N ASP A 288 -2.11 -4.22 22.04
CA ASP A 288 -3.51 -4.61 22.19
C ASP A 288 -3.64 -6.08 22.61
N PRO A 289 -4.46 -6.42 23.64
CA PRO A 289 -4.65 -7.80 24.10
C PRO A 289 -5.14 -8.76 22.99
N GLY A 290 -5.77 -8.24 21.95
CA GLY A 290 -6.25 -8.98 20.78
C GLY A 290 -5.17 -9.31 19.75
N PHE A 291 -3.96 -8.76 19.83
CA PHE A 291 -2.88 -9.03 18.87
C PHE A 291 -2.57 -10.53 18.75
N GLY A 292 -2.51 -11.23 19.89
CA GLY A 292 -2.27 -12.68 19.92
C GLY A 292 -3.31 -13.46 19.12
N ARG A 293 -4.58 -13.06 19.23
CA ARG A 293 -5.69 -13.67 18.50
C ARG A 293 -5.57 -13.45 17.00
N LEU A 294 -5.16 -12.26 16.54
CA LEU A 294 -4.94 -12.01 15.11
C LEU A 294 -3.90 -12.97 14.52
N VAL A 295 -2.80 -13.21 15.26
CA VAL A 295 -1.76 -14.16 14.84
C VAL A 295 -2.30 -15.60 14.76
N ASP A 296 -3.13 -16.00 15.72
CA ASP A 296 -3.70 -17.35 15.78
C ASP A 296 -4.78 -17.58 14.71
N ASP A 297 -5.63 -16.57 14.47
CA ASP A 297 -6.69 -16.60 13.45
C ASP A 297 -6.07 -16.84 12.05
N VAL A 298 -5.02 -16.10 11.67
CA VAL A 298 -4.35 -16.28 10.37
C VAL A 298 -3.77 -17.70 10.21
N ARG A 299 -3.24 -18.28 11.29
CA ARG A 299 -2.69 -19.65 11.29
C ARG A 299 -3.76 -20.74 11.17
N GLY A 300 -5.04 -20.39 11.32
CA GLY A 300 -6.15 -21.35 11.34
C GLY A 300 -6.31 -22.03 12.71
N GLY A 301 -5.85 -21.40 13.79
CA GLY A 301 -6.09 -21.87 15.14
C GLY A 301 -7.59 -21.89 15.43
N ARG A 302 -8.15 -23.05 15.79
CA ARG A 302 -9.51 -23.15 16.34
C ARG A 302 -9.64 -22.15 17.49
N ALA A 303 -10.69 -21.33 17.48
CA ALA A 303 -11.15 -20.66 18.69
C ALA A 303 -11.29 -21.71 19.81
N PRO A 304 -10.94 -21.40 21.08
CA PRO A 304 -11.21 -22.31 22.18
C PRO A 304 -12.70 -22.67 22.15
N GLY A 305 -12.97 -23.96 21.98
CA GLY A 305 -14.31 -24.48 21.77
C GLY A 305 -15.25 -24.04 22.89
N ASN A 306 -16.47 -23.71 22.51
CA ASN A 306 -17.60 -23.53 23.41
C ASN A 306 -17.66 -24.73 24.40
N PRO A 307 -17.58 -24.51 25.74
CA PRO A 307 -17.63 -25.61 26.71
C PRO A 307 -18.98 -26.35 26.73
N ASP A 308 -20.00 -25.83 26.04
CA ASP A 308 -21.37 -26.37 26.01
C ASP A 308 -21.72 -27.14 24.73
N GLY A 309 -20.73 -27.65 23.99
CA GLY A 309 -20.99 -28.60 22.89
C GLY A 309 -21.40 -29.97 23.44
N PRO A 310 -22.46 -30.63 22.93
CA PRO A 310 -22.82 -31.97 23.37
C PRO A 310 -21.65 -32.93 23.08
N PRO A 311 -21.38 -33.91 23.95
CA PRO A 311 -20.30 -34.85 23.74
C PRO A 311 -20.48 -35.60 22.41
N PRO A 312 -19.40 -35.95 21.71
CA PRO A 312 -19.49 -36.69 20.46
C PRO A 312 -20.15 -38.05 20.70
N ASP A 313 -21.09 -38.41 19.83
CA ASP A 313 -21.77 -39.71 19.85
C ASP A 313 -20.75 -40.86 19.77
N ASP A 314 -20.86 -41.80 20.70
CA ASP A 314 -20.10 -43.05 20.68
C ASP A 314 -20.38 -43.82 19.38
N PRO A 315 -19.35 -44.42 18.75
CA PRO A 315 -19.55 -45.22 17.55
C PRO A 315 -20.39 -46.46 17.86
N PRO A 316 -21.24 -46.94 16.92
CA PRO A 316 -22.15 -48.04 17.18
C PRO A 316 -21.38 -49.33 17.49
N GLY A 317 -21.53 -49.80 18.73
CA GLY A 317 -20.97 -51.06 19.20
C GLY A 317 -21.43 -52.25 18.36
N HIS A 318 -20.45 -53.04 17.90
CA HIS A 318 -20.67 -54.34 17.29
C HIS A 318 -21.47 -55.25 18.23
N ARG A 319 -22.74 -55.51 17.89
CA ARG A 319 -23.50 -56.63 18.48
C ARG A 319 -22.97 -57.94 17.90
N VAL A 320 -22.20 -58.66 18.71
CA VAL A 320 -21.94 -60.09 18.50
C VAL A 320 -23.24 -60.85 18.73
N ARG A 321 -23.70 -61.61 17.72
CA ARG A 321 -24.79 -62.59 17.89
C ARG A 321 -24.24 -63.82 18.62
N PRO A 322 -24.92 -64.36 19.66
CA PRO A 322 -24.57 -65.66 20.19
C PRO A 322 -25.09 -66.77 19.26
N PRO A 323 -24.51 -67.98 19.32
CA PRO A 323 -24.88 -69.09 18.45
C PRO A 323 -26.12 -69.83 18.97
N MET A 324 -26.88 -70.34 17.99
CA MET A 324 -28.09 -71.19 18.02
C MET A 324 -29.41 -70.49 18.36
#